data_AF-A0A3S9FQN2-F1
#
_entry.id   AF-A0A3S9FQN2-F1
#
_cell.length_a   1.000
_cell.length_b   1.000
_cell.length_c   1.000
_cell.angle_alpha   90.00
_cell.angle_beta   90.00
_cell.angle_gamma   90.00
#
_symmetry.space_group_name_H-M   'P 1'
#
loop_
_entity.id
_entity.type
_entity.pdbx_description
1 polymer ?
#
loop_
_entity_poly.entity_id
_entity_poly.type
_entity_poly.pdbx_seq_one_letter_code
_entity_poly.pdbx_strand_id
1 'polypeptide(L)'
;MPISSQQDLESAWLKKLVTLPIACEAMNLYGGRGFQLALQASRAANAPLYVASAGLGLLSAERRIPSYGLTVSGRGPESICARVHGHFNSGSWWHAIQGSPFATSLSRVLASEPTRPVVIALTQPYARMLASDLEALPDGAVARLRIIGVNLDSVLSSRLLSGLLPYDERLEAILPGTRADFPQRALVHFVSEGLLARPGADANSHRVWVESVLTGRSAPLRRERPRVSDEDVLVLIKRHLPQMAGIGRLLRVLRDEEGVACEQARFSRLYRVATGDRGIG
;
A
#
# COMPACT_ATOMS: atom_id res chain seq x y z
N MET A 1 13.43 17.88 -5.11
CA MET A 1 14.81 17.61 -5.56
C MET A 1 14.84 17.79 -7.07
N PRO A 2 15.90 18.38 -7.66
CA PRO A 2 16.04 18.48 -9.11
C PRO A 2 16.16 17.09 -9.74
N ILE A 3 16.00 17.00 -11.06
CA ILE A 3 16.26 15.74 -11.78
C ILE A 3 17.78 15.49 -11.78
N SER A 4 18.23 14.30 -11.40
CA SER A 4 19.65 13.94 -11.33
C SER A 4 19.89 12.44 -11.53
N SER A 5 21.15 12.00 -11.46
CA SER A 5 21.47 10.58 -11.35
C SER A 5 20.83 9.97 -10.09
N GLN A 6 20.55 8.67 -10.11
CA GLN A 6 19.92 8.01 -8.96
C GLN A 6 20.81 8.08 -7.71
N GLN A 7 22.12 7.87 -7.83
CA GLN A 7 23.06 7.91 -6.70
C GLN A 7 23.12 9.29 -6.04
N ASP A 8 23.06 10.36 -6.84
CA ASP A 8 23.02 11.73 -6.30
C ASP A 8 21.72 11.98 -5.53
N LEU A 9 20.59 11.48 -6.04
CA LEU A 9 19.30 11.62 -5.38
C LEU A 9 19.21 10.82 -4.09
N GLU A 10 19.75 9.59 -4.07
CA GLU A 10 19.88 8.76 -2.87
C GLU A 10 20.67 9.52 -1.80
N SER A 11 21.85 10.02 -2.15
CA SER A 11 22.73 10.78 -1.26
C SER A 11 22.08 12.09 -0.77
N ALA A 12 21.47 12.85 -1.67
CA ALA A 12 20.80 14.11 -1.35
C ALA A 12 19.58 13.89 -0.44
N TRP A 13 18.84 12.81 -0.68
CA TRP A 13 17.68 12.46 0.13
C TRP A 13 18.09 12.07 1.55
N LEU A 14 19.08 11.19 1.71
CA LEU A 14 19.60 10.80 3.02
C LEU A 14 20.13 12.02 3.81
N LYS A 15 20.90 12.91 3.17
CA LYS A 15 21.34 14.17 3.78
C LYS A 15 20.16 15.04 4.22
N LYS A 16 19.12 15.14 3.38
CA LYS A 16 17.92 15.90 3.70
C LYS A 16 17.19 15.33 4.92
N LEU A 17 17.05 14.00 5.03
CA LEU A 17 16.35 13.35 6.15
C LEU A 17 16.89 13.75 7.52
N VAL A 18 18.22 13.91 7.65
CA VAL A 18 18.87 14.31 8.92
C VAL A 18 18.52 15.74 9.32
N THR A 19 18.18 16.59 8.35
CA THR A 19 17.85 18.01 8.61
C THR A 19 16.37 18.27 8.85
N LEU A 20 15.50 17.30 8.55
CA LEU A 20 14.06 17.50 8.68
C LEU A 20 13.61 17.44 10.15
N PRO A 21 12.74 18.38 10.58
CA PRO A 21 12.20 18.35 11.94
C PRO A 21 11.27 17.15 12.13
N ILE A 22 11.37 16.50 13.29
CA ILE A 22 10.47 15.43 13.69
C ILE A 22 9.06 16.00 13.86
N ALA A 23 8.08 15.40 13.18
CA ALA A 23 6.70 15.88 13.19
C ALA A 23 5.83 15.04 14.13
N CYS A 24 5.65 13.76 13.84
CA CYS A 24 4.75 12.86 14.55
C CYS A 24 5.19 11.40 14.41
N GLU A 25 4.48 10.47 15.05
CA GLU A 25 4.68 9.04 14.82
C GLU A 25 4.25 8.63 13.42
N ALA A 26 4.90 7.61 12.87
CA ALA A 26 4.62 7.09 11.54
C ALA A 26 3.15 6.71 11.35
N MET A 27 2.50 6.14 12.37
CA MET A 27 1.09 5.80 12.32
C MET A 27 0.14 7.00 12.23
N ASN A 28 0.61 8.19 12.64
CA ASN A 28 -0.13 9.43 12.57
C ASN A 28 0.18 10.20 11.27
N LEU A 29 1.34 9.96 10.65
CA LEU A 29 1.67 10.50 9.33
C LEU A 29 1.00 9.70 8.20
N TYR A 30 1.12 8.37 8.24
CA TYR A 30 0.56 7.49 7.23
C TYR A 30 -0.96 7.38 7.39
N GLY A 31 -1.68 8.05 6.51
CA GLY A 31 -3.14 8.06 6.51
C GLY A 31 -3.75 7.10 5.49
N GLY A 32 -5.08 7.15 5.43
CA GLY A 32 -5.86 6.46 4.40
C GLY A 32 -6.31 5.04 4.78
N ARG A 33 -7.31 4.56 4.05
CA ARG A 33 -8.01 3.30 4.35
C ARG A 33 -7.10 2.09 4.42
N GLY A 34 -6.14 1.96 3.50
CA GLY A 34 -5.18 0.85 3.51
C GLY A 34 -4.35 0.82 4.79
N PHE A 35 -3.87 1.97 5.25
CA PHE A 35 -3.08 2.04 6.48
C PHE A 35 -3.91 1.75 7.73
N GLN A 36 -5.16 2.23 7.78
CA GLN A 36 -6.08 1.90 8.88
C GLN A 36 -6.36 0.39 8.99
N LEU A 37 -6.46 -0.30 7.85
CA LEU A 37 -6.57 -1.77 7.82
C LEU A 37 -5.30 -2.45 8.36
N ALA A 38 -4.12 -1.93 8.04
CA ALA A 38 -2.86 -2.46 8.60
C ALA A 38 -2.79 -2.28 10.13
N LEU A 39 -3.21 -1.14 10.65
CA LEU A 39 -3.34 -0.90 12.10
C LEU A 39 -4.37 -1.85 12.74
N GLN A 40 -5.50 -2.08 12.08
CA GLN A 40 -6.50 -3.06 12.54
C GLN A 40 -5.91 -4.46 12.62
N ALA A 41 -5.17 -4.91 11.61
CA ALA A 41 -4.52 -6.21 11.62
C ALA A 41 -3.48 -6.33 12.74
N SER A 42 -2.65 -5.30 12.95
CA SER A 42 -1.68 -5.25 14.04
C SER A 42 -2.34 -5.38 15.42
N ARG A 43 -3.46 -4.68 15.65
CA ARG A 43 -4.26 -4.80 16.88
C ARG A 43 -4.86 -6.19 17.04
N ALA A 44 -5.43 -6.76 15.97
CA ALA A 44 -6.02 -8.09 15.98
C ALA A 44 -4.99 -9.19 16.28
N ALA A 45 -3.77 -9.06 15.77
CA ALA A 45 -2.66 -9.97 16.07
C ALA A 45 -1.99 -9.72 17.44
N ASN A 46 -2.28 -8.59 18.09
CA ASN A 46 -1.46 -8.04 19.17
C ASN A 46 0.04 -8.06 18.83
N ALA A 47 0.40 -7.56 17.63
CA ALA A 47 1.75 -7.64 17.09
C ALA A 47 2.22 -6.26 16.57
N PRO A 48 3.53 -5.95 16.64
CA PRO A 48 4.06 -4.68 16.16
C PRO A 48 3.86 -4.51 14.65
N LEU A 49 3.49 -3.30 14.23
CA LEU A 49 3.37 -2.93 12.83
C LEU A 49 4.66 -2.28 12.33
N TYR A 50 5.19 -2.79 11.21
CA TYR A 50 6.27 -2.17 10.47
C TYR A 50 5.78 -1.69 9.10
N VAL A 51 6.32 -0.57 8.65
CA VAL A 51 5.94 0.12 7.40
C VAL A 51 7.12 0.13 6.45
N ALA A 52 6.93 -0.38 5.24
CA ALA A 52 7.86 -0.16 4.14
C ALA A 52 7.62 1.24 3.57
N SER A 53 8.54 2.16 3.84
CA SER A 53 8.45 3.55 3.39
C SER A 53 9.39 3.83 2.23
N ALA A 54 8.83 4.37 1.14
CA ALA A 54 9.59 4.80 -0.02
C ALA A 54 10.68 5.84 0.28
N GLY A 55 10.51 6.61 1.36
CA GLY A 55 11.43 7.69 1.74
C GLY A 55 12.21 7.43 3.02
N LEU A 56 11.78 6.52 3.88
CA LEU A 56 12.38 6.36 5.22
C LEU A 56 12.97 4.96 5.47
N GLY A 57 12.83 4.03 4.53
CA GLY A 57 13.20 2.62 4.70
C GLY A 57 12.12 1.82 5.43
N LEU A 58 12.50 0.70 6.05
CA LEU A 58 11.60 -0.07 6.91
C LEU A 58 11.56 0.54 8.32
N LEU A 59 10.39 0.84 8.88
CA LEU A 59 10.31 1.43 10.23
C LEU A 59 9.11 0.92 11.02
N SER A 60 9.19 1.01 12.36
CA SER A 60 8.02 0.78 13.23
C SER A 60 6.97 1.87 13.01
N ALA A 61 5.70 1.51 13.06
CA ALA A 61 4.57 2.44 13.01
C ALA A 61 4.57 3.46 14.18
N GLU A 62 5.22 3.13 15.30
CA GLU A 62 5.35 4.01 16.47
C GLU A 62 6.57 4.94 16.39
N ARG A 63 7.43 4.76 15.38
CA ARG A 63 8.62 5.61 15.23
C ARG A 63 8.20 7.04 14.92
N ARG A 64 8.73 8.00 15.70
CA ARG A 64 8.65 9.43 15.38
C ARG A 64 9.47 9.75 14.13
N ILE A 65 8.85 10.39 13.15
CA ILE A 65 9.42 10.68 11.83
C ILE A 65 9.12 12.13 11.40
N PRO A 66 9.90 12.68 10.46
CA PRO A 66 9.57 13.93 9.82
C PRO A 66 8.38 13.78 8.85
N SER A 67 7.72 14.89 8.54
CA SER A 67 6.81 14.96 7.40
C SER A 67 7.62 15.05 6.11
N TYR A 68 7.21 14.31 5.08
CA TYR A 68 7.90 14.28 3.80
C TYR A 68 6.93 13.93 2.66
N GLY A 69 7.27 14.38 1.44
CA GLY A 69 6.63 13.97 0.20
C GLY A 69 7.62 13.22 -0.67
N LEU A 70 7.46 11.89 -0.74
CA LEU A 70 8.22 11.03 -1.65
C LEU A 70 7.49 9.69 -1.83
N THR A 71 7.30 9.28 -3.08
CA THR A 71 6.78 7.96 -3.46
C THR A 71 7.65 7.33 -4.54
N VAL A 72 7.59 6.00 -4.66
CA VAL A 72 8.26 5.22 -5.73
C VAL A 72 7.30 4.82 -6.84
N SER A 73 6.02 5.17 -6.69
CA SER A 73 4.95 4.81 -7.62
C SER A 73 4.37 6.02 -8.33
N GLY A 74 3.95 5.83 -9.57
CA GLY A 74 3.33 6.87 -10.39
C GLY A 74 4.32 7.82 -11.07
N ARG A 75 3.79 8.82 -11.76
CA ARG A 75 4.54 9.83 -12.54
C ARG A 75 4.40 11.26 -11.99
N GLY A 76 3.81 11.42 -10.81
CA GLY A 76 3.60 12.72 -10.18
C GLY A 76 4.92 13.35 -9.68
N PRO A 77 4.89 14.63 -9.29
CA PRO A 77 6.08 15.38 -8.85
C PRO A 77 6.76 14.78 -7.60
N GLU A 78 6.01 14.02 -6.80
CA GLU A 78 6.47 13.29 -5.61
C GLU A 78 7.09 11.93 -5.93
N SER A 79 7.01 11.47 -7.19
CA SER A 79 7.62 10.19 -7.61
C SER A 79 9.11 10.34 -7.81
N ILE A 80 9.92 9.61 -7.05
CA ILE A 80 11.38 9.62 -7.20
C ILE A 80 11.81 9.09 -8.56
N CYS A 81 11.08 8.13 -9.13
CA CYS A 81 11.33 7.61 -10.47
C CYS A 81 11.26 8.72 -11.53
N ALA A 82 10.41 9.72 -11.34
CA ALA A 82 10.30 10.87 -12.26
C ALA A 82 11.44 11.89 -12.10
N ARG A 83 12.29 11.73 -11.07
CA ARG A 83 13.44 12.60 -10.81
C ARG A 83 14.76 11.95 -11.25
N VAL A 84 14.77 10.67 -11.58
CA VAL A 84 15.99 9.96 -12.01
C VAL A 84 16.21 10.18 -13.50
N HIS A 85 17.42 10.59 -13.87
CA HIS A 85 17.90 10.52 -15.25
C HIS A 85 18.14 9.05 -15.64
N GLY A 86 17.46 8.59 -16.69
CA GLY A 86 17.61 7.23 -17.19
C GLY A 86 16.76 6.20 -16.44
N HIS A 87 17.31 4.99 -16.25
CA HIS A 87 16.57 3.88 -15.66
C HIS A 87 16.56 3.96 -14.13
N PHE A 88 15.37 3.91 -13.54
CA PHE A 88 15.21 3.82 -12.09
C PHE A 88 15.33 2.38 -11.59
N ASN A 89 16.29 2.12 -10.71
CA ASN A 89 16.44 0.84 -10.04
C ASN A 89 15.83 0.91 -8.63
N SER A 90 14.65 0.30 -8.46
CA SER A 90 13.92 0.30 -7.19
C SER A 90 14.65 -0.41 -6.04
N GLY A 91 15.42 -1.47 -6.34
CA GLY A 91 16.17 -2.22 -5.35
C GLY A 91 17.36 -1.41 -4.82
N SER A 92 18.10 -0.75 -5.71
CA SER A 92 19.18 0.18 -5.33
C SER A 92 18.65 1.33 -4.47
N TRP A 93 17.52 1.91 -4.86
CA TRP A 93 16.88 2.97 -4.07
C TRP A 93 16.51 2.47 -2.67
N TRP A 94 15.87 1.30 -2.57
CA TRP A 94 15.54 0.68 -1.29
C TRP A 94 16.78 0.47 -0.43
N HIS A 95 17.83 -0.13 -1.00
CA HIS A 95 19.08 -0.38 -0.29
C HIS A 95 19.70 0.91 0.26
N ALA A 96 19.72 1.98 -0.55
CA ALA A 96 20.23 3.27 -0.11
C ALA A 96 19.39 3.88 1.02
N ILE A 97 18.05 3.89 0.90
CA ILE A 97 17.19 4.49 1.94
C ILE A 97 17.17 3.71 3.26
N GLN A 98 17.64 2.46 3.28
CA GLN A 98 17.88 1.75 4.55
C GLN A 98 19.00 2.39 5.39
N GLY A 99 19.81 3.29 4.82
CA GLY A 99 20.72 4.18 5.55
C GLY A 99 20.02 5.36 6.26
N SER A 100 18.71 5.49 6.13
CA SER A 100 17.89 6.49 6.85
C SER A 100 18.05 6.33 8.37
N PRO A 101 18.15 7.44 9.14
CA PRO A 101 18.20 7.37 10.60
C PRO A 101 16.91 6.82 11.24
N PHE A 102 15.84 6.70 10.45
CA PHE A 102 14.55 6.17 10.88
C PHE A 102 14.40 4.67 10.60
N ALA A 103 15.21 4.14 9.67
CA ALA A 103 15.10 2.76 9.21
C ALA A 103 15.51 1.76 10.31
N THR A 104 14.98 0.55 10.19
CA THR A 104 15.25 -0.62 10.99
C THR A 104 15.47 -1.78 10.04
N SER A 105 16.59 -2.50 10.21
CA SER A 105 16.89 -3.66 9.39
C SER A 105 15.79 -4.73 9.48
N LEU A 106 15.42 -5.31 8.34
CA LEU A 106 14.51 -6.44 8.27
C LEU A 106 14.99 -7.62 9.12
N SER A 107 16.28 -7.93 9.11
CA SER A 107 16.84 -9.02 9.93
C SER A 107 16.65 -8.78 11.43
N ARG A 108 16.75 -7.52 11.89
CA ARG A 108 16.48 -7.16 13.29
C ARG A 108 15.01 -7.35 13.64
N VAL A 109 14.10 -6.94 12.76
CA VAL A 109 12.66 -7.16 12.95
C VAL A 109 12.35 -8.64 13.06
N LEU A 110 12.93 -9.47 12.20
CA LEU A 110 12.68 -10.91 12.20
C LEU A 110 13.32 -11.63 13.40
N ALA A 111 14.41 -11.10 13.95
CA ALA A 111 15.10 -11.66 15.10
C ALA A 111 14.40 -11.39 16.43
N SER A 112 13.53 -10.36 16.54
CA SER A 112 12.84 -10.05 17.80
C SER A 112 11.85 -11.13 18.21
N GLU A 113 11.27 -11.84 17.23
CA GLU A 113 10.29 -12.91 17.43
C GLU A 113 10.63 -14.09 16.50
N PRO A 114 11.60 -14.95 16.86
CA PRO A 114 12.18 -15.93 15.94
C PRO A 114 11.25 -17.11 15.61
N THR A 115 10.19 -17.33 16.40
CA THR A 115 9.29 -18.49 16.25
C THR A 115 7.96 -18.14 15.60
N ARG A 116 7.58 -16.85 15.55
CA ARG A 116 6.27 -16.43 15.06
C ARG A 116 6.29 -16.18 13.54
N PRO A 117 5.16 -16.38 12.83
CA PRO A 117 5.02 -15.96 11.45
C PRO A 117 5.18 -14.44 11.30
N VAL A 118 5.71 -14.00 10.16
CA VAL A 118 5.77 -12.59 9.75
C VAL A 118 4.87 -12.40 8.55
N VAL A 119 3.79 -11.64 8.73
CA VAL A 119 2.82 -11.38 7.67
C VAL A 119 3.14 -10.07 6.99
N ILE A 120 3.35 -10.09 5.67
CA ILE A 120 3.77 -8.93 4.88
C ILE A 120 2.74 -8.66 3.79
N ALA A 121 2.14 -7.48 3.81
CA ALA A 121 1.23 -7.02 2.75
C ALA A 121 1.94 -6.04 1.83
N LEU A 122 2.17 -6.41 0.56
CA LEU A 122 2.90 -5.60 -0.41
C LEU A 122 2.08 -5.34 -1.65
N THR A 123 2.22 -4.13 -2.19
CA THR A 123 1.94 -3.89 -3.60
C THR A 123 3.18 -4.21 -4.42
N GLN A 124 3.01 -4.44 -5.72
CA GLN A 124 4.10 -4.82 -6.61
C GLN A 124 5.30 -3.83 -6.60
N PRO A 125 5.13 -2.49 -6.57
CA PRO A 125 6.26 -1.57 -6.45
C PRO A 125 7.10 -1.79 -5.18
N TYR A 126 6.45 -2.02 -4.04
CA TYR A 126 7.17 -2.29 -2.79
C TYR A 126 7.76 -3.69 -2.75
N ALA A 127 7.12 -4.69 -3.38
CA ALA A 127 7.74 -6.01 -3.55
C ALA A 127 9.05 -5.95 -4.33
N ARG A 128 9.13 -5.14 -5.41
CA ARG A 128 10.39 -4.93 -6.16
C ARG A 128 11.48 -4.28 -5.33
N MET A 129 11.11 -3.37 -4.43
CA MET A 129 12.05 -2.72 -3.52
C MET A 129 12.62 -3.71 -2.50
N LEU A 130 11.76 -4.52 -1.89
CA LEU A 130 12.14 -5.43 -0.82
C LEU A 130 12.66 -6.79 -1.31
N ALA A 131 12.56 -7.11 -2.61
CA ALA A 131 12.86 -8.43 -3.15
C ALA A 131 14.26 -8.93 -2.75
N SER A 132 15.29 -8.11 -2.96
CA SER A 132 16.68 -8.49 -2.60
C SER A 132 16.89 -8.66 -1.10
N ASP A 133 16.28 -7.81 -0.27
CA ASP A 133 16.36 -7.92 1.19
C ASP A 133 15.67 -9.18 1.71
N LEU A 134 14.51 -9.53 1.13
CA LEU A 134 13.77 -10.75 1.47
C LEU A 134 14.54 -12.00 1.01
N GLU A 135 15.18 -11.95 -0.16
CA GLU A 135 16.02 -13.03 -0.68
C GLU A 135 17.29 -13.21 0.17
N ALA A 136 17.85 -12.16 0.75
CA ALA A 136 19.03 -12.28 1.60
C ALA A 136 18.75 -12.90 2.99
N LEU A 137 17.48 -13.17 3.33
CA LEU A 137 17.13 -13.75 4.62
C LEU A 137 17.60 -15.22 4.73
N PRO A 138 17.94 -15.70 5.93
CA PRO A 138 18.16 -17.14 6.17
C PRO A 138 16.90 -17.98 5.92
N ASP A 139 17.05 -19.26 5.60
CA ASP A 139 15.92 -20.15 5.28
C ASP A 139 14.88 -20.23 6.40
N GLY A 140 15.32 -20.28 7.66
CA GLY A 140 14.42 -20.26 8.82
C GLY A 140 13.61 -18.96 8.94
N ALA A 141 14.13 -17.84 8.45
CA ALA A 141 13.39 -16.57 8.35
C ALA A 141 12.40 -16.60 7.18
N VAL A 142 12.83 -17.09 6.01
CA VAL A 142 11.96 -17.24 4.81
C VAL A 142 10.77 -18.14 5.10
N ALA A 143 10.96 -19.28 5.78
CA ALA A 143 9.90 -20.23 6.12
C ALA A 143 8.76 -19.61 6.99
N ARG A 144 9.05 -18.52 7.70
CA ARG A 144 8.08 -17.80 8.55
C ARG A 144 7.32 -16.72 7.81
N LEU A 145 7.69 -16.38 6.58
CA LEU A 145 7.02 -15.34 5.82
C LEU A 145 5.63 -15.80 5.36
N ARG A 146 4.65 -14.90 5.47
CA ARG A 146 3.33 -15.00 4.87
C ARG A 146 3.11 -13.72 4.06
N ILE A 147 3.42 -13.80 2.77
CA ILE A 147 3.41 -12.66 1.85
C ILE A 147 2.05 -12.57 1.19
N ILE A 148 1.49 -11.37 1.14
CA ILE A 148 0.16 -11.07 0.61
C ILE A 148 0.29 -9.93 -0.39
N GLY A 149 -0.27 -10.12 -1.58
CA GLY A 149 -0.37 -9.08 -2.59
C GLY A 149 -0.86 -9.62 -3.93
N VAL A 150 -0.99 -8.75 -4.91
CA VAL A 150 -1.48 -9.09 -6.25
C VAL A 150 -0.29 -9.25 -7.20
N ASN A 151 -0.27 -10.34 -7.96
CA ASN A 151 0.73 -10.63 -9.00
C ASN A 151 2.19 -10.52 -8.50
N LEU A 152 2.43 -10.94 -7.26
CA LEU A 152 3.77 -10.88 -6.67
C LEU A 152 4.69 -11.99 -7.19
N ASP A 153 4.13 -13.07 -7.74
CA ASP A 153 4.82 -14.14 -8.46
C ASP A 153 5.65 -13.63 -9.65
N SER A 154 5.22 -12.53 -10.28
CA SER A 154 5.98 -11.87 -11.37
C SER A 154 7.21 -11.07 -10.90
N VAL A 155 7.41 -10.94 -9.58
CA VAL A 155 8.46 -10.10 -8.99
C VAL A 155 9.35 -10.85 -8.01
N LEU A 156 8.76 -11.77 -7.24
CA LEU A 156 9.46 -12.51 -6.21
C LEU A 156 10.11 -13.77 -6.79
N SER A 157 11.23 -14.19 -6.21
CA SER A 157 11.90 -15.44 -6.55
C SER A 157 11.07 -16.67 -6.15
N SER A 158 11.35 -17.82 -6.77
CA SER A 158 10.74 -19.11 -6.41
C SER A 158 10.86 -19.45 -4.92
N ARG A 159 11.97 -19.06 -4.29
CA ARG A 159 12.22 -19.24 -2.86
C ARG A 159 11.18 -18.54 -1.99
N LEU A 160 10.82 -17.30 -2.34
CA LEU A 160 9.84 -16.49 -1.63
C LEU A 160 8.39 -16.89 -1.94
N LEU A 161 8.13 -17.56 -3.08
CA LEU A 161 6.77 -18.02 -3.43
C LEU A 161 6.22 -19.04 -2.45
N SER A 162 7.10 -19.77 -1.73
CA SER A 162 6.68 -20.68 -0.66
C SER A 162 5.89 -19.99 0.47
N GLY A 163 6.15 -18.69 0.68
CA GLY A 163 5.44 -17.85 1.64
C GLY A 163 4.27 -17.06 1.05
N LEU A 164 4.06 -17.08 -0.27
CA LEU A 164 3.01 -16.30 -0.93
C LEU A 164 1.63 -16.94 -0.65
N LEU A 165 0.73 -16.16 -0.06
CA LEU A 165 -0.64 -16.58 0.17
C LEU A 165 -1.51 -16.30 -1.06
N PRO A 166 -2.37 -17.26 -1.48
CA PRO A 166 -3.05 -17.26 -2.78
C PRO A 166 -4.34 -16.44 -2.73
N TYR A 167 -4.25 -15.23 -2.18
CA TYR A 167 -5.35 -14.27 -2.23
C TYR A 167 -5.51 -13.71 -3.63
N ASP A 168 -6.75 -13.70 -4.11
CA ASP A 168 -7.13 -13.08 -5.37
C ASP A 168 -8.45 -12.31 -5.22
N GLU A 169 -9.02 -11.88 -6.34
CA GLU A 169 -10.26 -11.11 -6.41
C GLU A 169 -11.48 -11.78 -5.75
N ARG A 170 -11.46 -13.08 -5.46
CA ARG A 170 -12.52 -13.76 -4.68
C ARG A 170 -12.65 -13.21 -3.26
N LEU A 171 -11.58 -12.59 -2.72
CA LEU A 171 -11.64 -11.87 -1.45
C LEU A 171 -12.71 -10.75 -1.46
N GLU A 172 -13.02 -10.17 -2.62
CA GLU A 172 -14.05 -9.14 -2.74
C GLU A 172 -15.43 -9.64 -2.32
N ALA A 173 -15.70 -10.95 -2.38
CA ALA A 173 -16.95 -11.54 -1.91
C ALA A 173 -17.00 -11.70 -0.37
N ILE A 174 -15.85 -11.62 0.31
CA ILE A 174 -15.73 -11.74 1.77
C ILE A 174 -15.64 -10.36 2.39
N LEU A 175 -14.68 -9.57 1.91
CA LEU A 175 -14.34 -8.27 2.47
C LEU A 175 -14.22 -7.27 1.32
N PRO A 176 -15.32 -6.67 0.82
CA PRO A 176 -15.32 -5.79 -0.35
C PRO A 176 -14.47 -4.52 -0.18
N GLY A 177 -13.97 -3.98 -1.29
CA GLY A 177 -13.09 -2.82 -1.27
C GLY A 177 -12.49 -2.45 -2.62
N THR A 178 -11.31 -1.84 -2.60
CA THR A 178 -10.64 -1.31 -3.80
C THR A 178 -9.43 -2.15 -4.16
N ARG A 179 -8.90 -2.00 -5.38
CA ARG A 179 -7.62 -2.63 -5.73
C ARG A 179 -6.45 -2.06 -4.92
N ALA A 180 -6.51 -0.79 -4.54
CA ALA A 180 -5.43 -0.10 -3.84
C ALA A 180 -5.24 -0.59 -2.39
N ASP A 181 -6.32 -1.00 -1.71
CA ASP A 181 -6.30 -1.52 -0.34
C ASP A 181 -6.40 -3.05 -0.27
N PHE A 182 -6.31 -3.74 -1.42
CA PHE A 182 -6.40 -5.20 -1.48
C PHE A 182 -5.40 -5.91 -0.55
N PRO A 183 -4.08 -5.60 -0.58
CA PRO A 183 -3.12 -6.31 0.27
C PRO A 183 -3.44 -6.16 1.76
N GLN A 184 -3.90 -4.97 2.19
CA GLN A 184 -4.22 -4.70 3.58
C GLN A 184 -5.56 -5.31 4.01
N ARG A 185 -6.55 -5.44 3.11
CA ARG A 185 -7.77 -6.22 3.38
C ARG A 185 -7.46 -7.70 3.55
N ALA A 186 -6.65 -8.25 2.66
CA ALA A 186 -6.21 -9.64 2.75
C ALA A 186 -5.39 -9.89 4.03
N LEU A 187 -4.55 -8.92 4.44
CA LEU A 187 -3.85 -8.93 5.72
C LEU A 187 -4.81 -9.00 6.91
N VAL A 188 -5.84 -8.14 6.97
CA VAL A 188 -6.84 -8.15 8.04
C VAL A 188 -7.56 -9.49 8.11
N HIS A 189 -8.04 -10.00 6.97
CA HIS A 189 -8.72 -11.29 6.90
C HIS A 189 -7.82 -12.45 7.35
N PHE A 190 -6.58 -12.51 6.84
CA PHE A 190 -5.64 -13.55 7.21
C PHE A 190 -5.26 -13.52 8.70
N VAL A 191 -5.00 -12.34 9.24
CA VAL A 191 -4.64 -12.19 10.65
C VAL A 191 -5.81 -12.53 11.56
N SER A 192 -7.01 -12.07 11.22
CA SER A 192 -8.19 -12.20 12.09
C SER A 192 -8.81 -13.60 12.03
N GLU A 193 -8.67 -14.31 10.91
CA GLU A 193 -9.31 -15.62 10.72
C GLU A 193 -8.29 -16.73 10.46
N GLY A 194 -7.31 -16.49 9.59
CA GLY A 194 -6.33 -17.50 9.17
C GLY A 194 -5.40 -17.94 10.28
N LEU A 195 -4.80 -16.99 10.99
CA LEU A 195 -3.94 -17.30 12.13
C LEU A 195 -4.70 -17.93 13.29
N LEU A 196 -5.99 -17.62 13.47
CA LEU A 196 -6.84 -18.24 14.49
C LEU A 196 -7.26 -19.66 14.10
N ALA A 197 -7.59 -19.90 12.83
CA ALA A 197 -7.97 -21.21 12.32
C ALA A 197 -6.78 -22.19 12.30
N ARG A 198 -5.56 -21.68 12.14
CA ARG A 198 -4.33 -22.48 12.00
C ARG A 198 -3.19 -21.91 12.87
N PRO A 199 -3.34 -21.91 14.20
CA PRO A 199 -2.35 -21.30 15.09
C PRO A 199 -1.00 -22.03 14.98
N GLY A 200 0.08 -21.26 14.77
CA GLY A 200 1.44 -21.80 14.68
C GLY A 200 1.74 -22.64 13.44
N ALA A 201 0.84 -22.67 12.45
CA ALA A 201 1.01 -23.50 11.28
C ALA A 201 2.04 -22.94 10.28
N ASP A 202 2.57 -23.84 9.45
CA ASP A 202 3.54 -23.52 8.41
C ASP A 202 2.91 -22.76 7.22
N ALA A 203 3.76 -22.39 6.24
CA ALA A 203 3.32 -21.61 5.09
C ALA A 203 2.32 -22.36 4.23
N ASN A 204 2.56 -23.66 4.04
CA ASN A 204 1.72 -24.52 3.24
C ASN A 204 0.32 -24.68 3.86
N SER A 205 0.22 -24.89 5.17
CA SER A 205 -1.06 -25.00 5.89
C SER A 205 -1.87 -23.70 5.80
N HIS A 206 -1.21 -22.54 5.91
CA HIS A 206 -1.86 -21.24 5.71
C HIS A 206 -2.31 -21.03 4.26
N ARG A 207 -1.51 -21.45 3.27
CA ARG A 207 -1.89 -21.43 1.85
C ARG A 207 -3.14 -22.26 1.57
N VAL A 208 -3.17 -23.50 2.06
CA VAL A 208 -4.33 -24.40 1.95
C VAL A 208 -5.57 -23.81 2.63
N TRP A 209 -5.40 -23.14 3.77
CA TRP A 209 -6.51 -22.45 4.43
C TRP A 209 -7.08 -21.33 3.56
N VAL A 210 -6.23 -20.46 2.98
CA VAL A 210 -6.70 -19.39 2.08
C VAL A 210 -7.43 -19.98 0.88
N GLU A 211 -6.89 -21.02 0.24
CA GLU A 211 -7.56 -21.73 -0.85
C GLU A 211 -8.95 -22.26 -0.44
N SER A 212 -9.05 -22.87 0.74
CA SER A 212 -10.33 -23.41 1.25
C SER A 212 -11.37 -22.32 1.47
N VAL A 213 -10.97 -21.15 1.98
CA VAL A 213 -11.87 -20.03 2.25
C VAL A 213 -12.33 -19.36 0.96
N LEU A 214 -11.48 -19.32 -0.07
CA LEU A 214 -11.81 -18.75 -1.37
C LEU A 214 -12.54 -19.74 -2.31
N THR A 215 -12.51 -21.03 -2.01
CA THR A 215 -13.23 -22.06 -2.79
C THR A 215 -14.72 -21.76 -2.84
N GLY A 216 -15.32 -21.88 -4.02
CA GLY A 216 -16.76 -21.65 -4.23
C GLY A 216 -17.18 -20.18 -4.24
N ARG A 217 -16.25 -19.23 -4.09
CA ARG A 217 -16.54 -17.79 -4.19
C ARG A 217 -16.22 -17.28 -5.58
N SER A 218 -17.07 -16.38 -6.06
CA SER A 218 -16.87 -15.66 -7.31
C SER A 218 -16.65 -14.18 -7.01
N ALA A 219 -15.66 -13.57 -7.67
CA ALA A 219 -15.50 -12.13 -7.61
C ALA A 219 -16.76 -11.44 -8.15
N PRO A 220 -17.27 -10.37 -7.51
CA PRO A 220 -18.39 -9.61 -8.04
C PRO A 220 -18.06 -9.09 -9.44
N LEU A 221 -19.00 -9.20 -10.38
CA LEU A 221 -18.89 -8.58 -11.69
C LEU A 221 -18.72 -7.06 -11.53
N ARG A 222 -17.49 -6.57 -11.67
CA ARG A 222 -17.23 -5.12 -11.70
C ARG A 222 -17.59 -4.60 -13.08
N ARG A 223 -18.60 -3.75 -13.16
CA ARG A 223 -18.84 -2.92 -14.35
C ARG A 223 -17.57 -2.11 -14.61
N GLU A 224 -17.00 -2.22 -15.81
CA GLU A 224 -15.91 -1.36 -16.22
C GLU A 224 -16.41 0.09 -16.18
N ARG A 225 -15.78 0.88 -15.32
CA ARG A 225 -16.06 2.31 -15.21
C ARG A 225 -14.94 3.05 -15.92
N PRO A 226 -15.14 3.53 -17.16
CA PRO A 226 -14.08 4.24 -17.87
C PRO A 226 -13.59 5.45 -17.06
N ARG A 227 -12.28 5.70 -17.13
CA ARG A 227 -11.71 6.95 -16.61
C ARG A 227 -12.10 8.05 -17.59
N VAL A 228 -13.10 8.84 -17.23
CA VAL A 228 -13.48 10.06 -17.94
C VAL A 228 -12.57 11.22 -17.56
N SER A 229 -12.42 12.20 -18.45
CA SER A 229 -11.60 13.41 -18.27
C SER A 229 -12.13 14.32 -17.15
N ASP A 230 -11.34 15.31 -16.71
CA ASP A 230 -11.81 16.26 -15.68
C ASP A 230 -12.98 17.10 -16.24
N GLU A 231 -12.93 17.42 -17.53
CA GLU A 231 -13.97 18.12 -18.30
C GLU A 231 -15.29 17.32 -18.31
N ASP A 232 -15.22 16.03 -18.62
CA ASP A 232 -16.40 15.16 -18.63
C ASP A 232 -17.01 15.03 -17.23
N VAL A 233 -16.16 14.86 -16.21
CA VAL A 233 -16.63 14.80 -14.81
C VAL A 233 -17.28 16.13 -14.39
N LEU A 234 -16.75 17.28 -14.83
CA LEU A 234 -17.36 18.59 -14.59
C LEU A 234 -18.72 18.73 -15.27
N VAL A 235 -18.87 18.25 -16.51
CA VAL A 235 -20.15 18.22 -17.22
C VAL A 235 -21.17 17.39 -16.44
N LEU A 236 -20.79 16.20 -15.99
CA LEU A 236 -21.66 15.31 -15.22
C LEU A 236 -22.04 15.91 -13.85
N ILE A 237 -21.09 16.54 -13.15
CA ILE A 237 -21.34 17.26 -11.90
C ILE A 237 -22.37 18.36 -12.15
N LYS A 238 -22.15 19.24 -13.14
CA LYS A 238 -23.05 20.35 -13.46
C LYS A 238 -24.45 19.88 -13.87
N ARG A 239 -24.56 18.74 -14.54
CA ARG A 239 -25.85 18.16 -14.95
C ARG A 239 -26.70 17.72 -13.76
N HIS A 240 -26.08 17.07 -12.78
CA HIS A 240 -26.78 16.46 -11.64
C HIS A 240 -26.89 17.38 -10.41
N LEU A 241 -26.06 18.42 -10.34
CA LEU A 241 -26.05 19.40 -9.25
C LEU A 241 -27.42 20.08 -9.00
N PRO A 242 -28.22 20.49 -10.02
CA PRO A 242 -29.50 21.15 -9.79
C PRO A 242 -30.57 20.26 -9.16
N GLN A 243 -30.39 18.93 -9.24
CA GLN A 243 -31.39 17.93 -8.87
C GLN A 243 -31.11 17.30 -7.49
N MET A 244 -29.99 17.65 -6.84
CA MET A 244 -29.52 16.95 -5.64
C MET A 244 -28.91 17.86 -4.57
N ALA A 245 -29.30 17.63 -3.31
CA ALA A 245 -28.61 18.16 -2.15
C ALA A 245 -27.61 17.12 -1.59
N GLY A 246 -26.32 17.47 -1.58
CA GLY A 246 -25.26 16.74 -0.85
C GLY A 246 -24.16 16.11 -1.71
N ILE A 247 -22.92 16.56 -1.50
CA ILE A 247 -21.67 16.11 -2.16
C ILE A 247 -21.54 14.57 -2.22
N GLY A 248 -21.81 13.88 -1.11
CA GLY A 248 -21.68 12.42 -1.04
C GLY A 248 -22.73 11.65 -1.85
N ARG A 249 -23.93 12.23 -2.02
CA ARG A 249 -25.01 11.64 -2.82
C ARG A 249 -24.73 11.81 -4.32
N LEU A 250 -24.23 12.98 -4.71
CA LEU A 250 -23.81 13.26 -6.08
C LEU A 250 -22.66 12.34 -6.54
N LEU A 251 -21.68 12.06 -5.68
CA LEU A 251 -20.60 11.11 -5.99
C LEU A 251 -21.12 9.67 -6.16
N ARG A 252 -22.19 9.27 -5.45
CA ARG A 252 -22.84 7.97 -5.66
C ARG A 252 -23.55 7.91 -7.01
N VAL A 253 -24.33 8.94 -7.38
CA VAL A 253 -24.99 9.00 -8.70
C VAL A 253 -23.97 8.89 -9.84
N LEU A 254 -22.88 9.65 -9.79
CA LEU A 254 -21.82 9.55 -10.81
C LEU A 254 -21.18 8.16 -10.90
N ARG A 255 -21.13 7.43 -9.79
CA ARG A 255 -20.53 6.09 -9.75
C ARG A 255 -21.53 5.02 -10.17
N ASP A 256 -22.76 5.11 -9.69
CA ASP A 256 -23.73 4.02 -9.69
C ASP A 256 -24.72 4.15 -10.86
N GLU A 257 -25.06 5.37 -11.28
CA GLU A 257 -25.94 5.64 -12.41
C GLU A 257 -25.14 5.94 -13.69
N GLU A 258 -24.12 6.79 -13.60
CA GLU A 258 -23.30 7.19 -14.77
C GLU A 258 -22.12 6.23 -15.05
N GLY A 259 -21.83 5.31 -14.13
CA GLY A 259 -20.75 4.33 -14.33
C GLY A 259 -19.35 4.92 -14.42
N VAL A 260 -19.08 6.07 -13.77
CA VAL A 260 -17.80 6.79 -13.88
C VAL A 260 -16.83 6.46 -12.74
N ALA A 261 -15.55 6.24 -13.08
CA ALA A 261 -14.46 6.11 -12.11
C ALA A 261 -13.92 7.49 -11.71
N CYS A 262 -14.38 8.02 -10.58
CA CYS A 262 -13.85 9.26 -9.98
C CYS A 262 -13.46 9.03 -8.51
N GLU A 263 -12.18 9.25 -8.18
CA GLU A 263 -11.68 9.23 -6.80
C GLU A 263 -12.23 10.41 -6.00
N GLN A 264 -12.40 10.25 -4.69
CA GLN A 264 -13.07 11.25 -3.85
C GLN A 264 -12.35 12.60 -3.85
N ALA A 265 -11.01 12.61 -3.84
CA ALA A 265 -10.22 13.85 -3.89
C ALA A 265 -10.39 14.61 -5.22
N ARG A 266 -10.35 13.89 -6.35
CA ARG A 266 -10.63 14.43 -7.68
C ARG A 266 -12.05 14.99 -7.75
N PHE A 267 -13.04 14.23 -7.29
CA PHE A 267 -14.42 14.70 -7.23
C PHE A 267 -14.57 15.94 -6.36
N SER A 268 -14.02 15.97 -5.15
CA SER A 268 -14.10 17.14 -4.26
C SER A 268 -13.40 18.38 -4.84
N ARG A 269 -12.33 18.21 -5.61
CA ARG A 269 -11.69 19.30 -6.36
C ARG A 269 -12.62 19.82 -7.47
N LEU A 270 -13.12 18.92 -8.32
CA LEU A 270 -13.97 19.30 -9.46
C LEU A 270 -15.35 19.82 -9.03
N TYR A 271 -15.89 19.32 -7.93
CA TYR A 271 -17.12 19.82 -7.34
C TYR A 271 -16.97 21.29 -6.95
N ARG A 272 -15.89 21.67 -6.25
CA ARG A 272 -15.59 23.08 -5.91
C ARG A 272 -15.47 23.96 -7.15
N VAL A 273 -14.84 23.45 -8.21
CA VAL A 273 -14.76 24.15 -9.51
C VAL A 273 -16.16 24.33 -10.12
N ALA A 274 -17.01 23.32 -10.05
CA ALA A 274 -18.36 23.37 -10.61
C ALA A 274 -19.33 24.27 -9.82
N THR A 275 -19.19 24.35 -8.49
CA THR A 275 -20.03 25.20 -7.62
C THR A 275 -19.52 26.64 -7.49
N GLY A 276 -18.32 26.94 -7.99
CA GLY A 276 -17.73 28.27 -7.85
C GLY A 276 -17.22 28.58 -6.43
N ASP A 277 -17.12 27.57 -5.56
CA ASP A 277 -16.57 27.71 -4.21
C ASP A 277 -15.06 27.95 -4.29
N ARG A 278 -14.68 29.24 -4.36
CA ARG A 278 -13.33 29.70 -4.08
C ARG A 278 -13.14 29.70 -2.57
N GLY A 279 -12.78 28.55 -2.01
CA GLY A 279 -12.33 28.47 -0.62
C GLY A 279 -11.17 29.44 -0.40
N ILE A 280 -11.38 30.44 0.45
CA ILE A 280 -10.37 31.31 1.05
C ILE A 280 -9.74 30.52 2.20
N GLY A 281 -8.40 30.36 2.17
CA GLY A 281 -7.60 29.85 3.30
C GLY A 281 -7.18 28.39 3.20
#